data_AF-A0A423EYU7-F1
#
_entry.id   AF-A0A423EYU7-F1
#
_cell.length_a   1.000
_cell.length_b   1.000
_cell.length_c   1.000
_cell.angle_alpha   90.00
_cell.angle_beta   90.00
_cell.angle_gamma   90.00
#
_symmetry.space_group_name_H-M   'P 1'
#
loop_
_entity.id
_entity.type
_entity.pdbx_description
1 polymer ?
#
loop_
_entity_poly.entity_id
_entity_poly.type
_entity_poly.pdbx_seq_one_letter_code
_entity_poly.pdbx_strand_id
1 'polypeptide(L)'
;MRNLDLYGNQKVNTELHLRVAVIDLLPSEGEKAARMMAWGAFEDDRLKLADDNELIANLARLKYLEAKELFPSLGMKMDIEQHEFVGLFFDELGVINQKVTKKSVQVIFYIFFALGLFGIYKILF
;
A
#
# COMPACT_ATOMS: atom_id res chain seq x y z
N MET A 1 -5.39 -9.36 -13.60
CA MET A 1 -5.93 -9.84 -12.31
C MET A 1 -5.99 -8.65 -11.37
N ARG A 2 -7.12 -8.43 -10.70
CA ARG A 2 -7.33 -7.29 -9.81
C ARG A 2 -6.68 -7.52 -8.45
N ASN A 3 -6.26 -6.45 -7.78
CA ASN A 3 -5.69 -6.45 -6.44
C ASN A 3 -6.68 -7.06 -5.43
N LEU A 4 -7.97 -6.72 -5.52
CA LEU A 4 -9.00 -7.29 -4.67
C LEU A 4 -9.19 -8.80 -4.88
N ASP A 5 -8.98 -9.29 -6.11
CA ASP A 5 -9.03 -10.72 -6.42
C ASP A 5 -7.78 -11.45 -5.86
N LEU A 6 -6.61 -10.79 -5.91
CA LEU A 6 -5.32 -11.34 -5.45
C LEU A 6 -5.21 -11.41 -3.91
N TYR A 7 -5.61 -10.34 -3.23
CA TYR A 7 -5.41 -10.19 -1.79
C TYR A 7 -6.67 -10.44 -0.95
N GLY A 8 -7.83 -10.52 -1.60
CA GLY A 8 -9.13 -10.77 -1.00
C GLY A 8 -9.86 -9.49 -0.62
N ASN A 9 -10.97 -9.23 -1.31
CA ASN A 9 -11.81 -8.03 -1.17
C ASN A 9 -12.13 -7.69 0.31
N GLN A 10 -12.70 -8.63 1.07
CA GLN A 10 -13.07 -8.39 2.48
C GLN A 10 -11.87 -7.98 3.36
N LYS A 11 -10.70 -8.56 3.10
CA LYS A 11 -9.48 -8.24 3.84
C LYS A 11 -9.02 -6.82 3.52
N VAL A 12 -8.94 -6.48 2.24
CA VAL A 12 -8.52 -5.15 1.79
C VAL A 12 -9.46 -4.09 2.36
N ASN A 13 -10.78 -4.28 2.29
CA ASN A 13 -11.75 -3.32 2.80
C ASN A 13 -11.66 -3.14 4.32
N THR A 14 -11.41 -4.24 5.06
CA THR A 14 -11.26 -4.18 6.52
C THR A 14 -10.02 -3.38 6.90
N GLU A 15 -8.87 -3.65 6.27
CA GLU A 15 -7.63 -2.93 6.54
C GLU A 15 -7.73 -1.46 6.11
N LEU A 16 -8.36 -1.17 4.97
CA LEU A 16 -8.64 0.19 4.53
C LEU A 16 -9.49 0.94 5.57
N HIS A 17 -10.61 0.35 6.03
CA HIS A 17 -11.48 0.99 7.02
C HIS A 17 -10.73 1.33 8.32
N LEU A 18 -9.90 0.41 8.82
CA LEU A 18 -9.05 0.66 9.99
C LEU A 18 -8.02 1.75 9.71
N ARG A 19 -7.48 1.79 8.49
CA ARG A 19 -6.44 2.73 8.11
C ARG A 19 -6.97 4.15 7.93
N VAL A 20 -8.18 4.33 7.40
CA VAL A 20 -8.85 5.65 7.31
C VAL A 20 -8.92 6.31 8.69
N ALA A 21 -9.37 5.58 9.72
CA ALA A 21 -9.45 6.13 11.08
C ALA A 21 -8.09 6.59 11.64
N VAL A 22 -6.99 5.96 11.22
CA VAL A 22 -5.63 6.37 11.62
C VAL A 22 -5.16 7.57 10.80
N ILE A 23 -5.47 7.61 9.50
CA ILE A 23 -5.10 8.72 8.61
C ILE A 23 -5.84 10.00 9.02
N ASP A 24 -7.12 9.92 9.39
CA ASP A 24 -7.92 11.08 9.80
C ASP A 24 -7.34 11.84 11.01
N LEU A 25 -6.57 11.15 11.86
CA LEU A 25 -5.90 11.73 13.03
C LEU A 25 -4.60 12.48 12.70
N LEU A 26 -4.11 12.40 11.47
CA LEU A 26 -2.89 13.10 11.06
C LEU A 26 -3.12 14.62 11.04
N PRO A 27 -2.10 15.44 11.34
CA PRO A 27 -2.25 16.89 11.34
C PRO A 27 -2.20 17.51 9.94
N SER A 28 -1.51 16.87 8.98
CA SER A 28 -1.29 17.40 7.64
C SER A 28 -2.36 16.91 6.65
N GLU A 29 -3.02 17.84 5.96
CA GLU A 29 -4.03 17.50 4.95
C GLU A 29 -3.40 16.91 3.69
N GLY A 30 -2.22 17.38 3.31
CA GLY A 30 -1.43 16.83 2.23
C GLY A 30 -0.97 15.40 2.51
N GLU A 31 -0.54 15.11 3.75
CA GLU A 31 -0.19 13.75 4.14
C GLU A 31 -1.41 12.82 4.11
N LYS A 32 -2.55 13.28 4.64
CA LYS A 32 -3.81 12.52 4.55
C LYS A 32 -4.15 12.17 3.11
N ALA A 33 -4.08 13.16 2.22
CA ALA A 33 -4.37 12.94 0.82
C ALA A 33 -3.38 11.97 0.16
N ALA A 34 -2.08 12.10 0.42
CA ALA A 34 -1.08 11.17 -0.11
C ALA A 34 -1.39 9.72 0.26
N ARG A 35 -1.69 9.47 1.54
CA ARG A 35 -1.99 8.14 2.06
C ARG A 35 -3.33 7.61 1.55
N MET A 36 -4.38 8.43 1.57
CA MET A 36 -5.70 8.03 1.07
C MET A 36 -5.69 7.74 -0.43
N MET A 37 -4.97 8.54 -1.21
CA MET A 37 -4.86 8.33 -2.66
C MET A 37 -4.05 7.07 -3.00
N ALA A 38 -3.08 6.67 -2.16
CA ALA A 38 -2.38 5.40 -2.34
C ALA A 38 -3.32 4.21 -2.16
N TRP A 39 -4.17 4.23 -1.13
CA TRP A 39 -5.20 3.21 -0.92
C TRP A 39 -6.23 3.17 -2.05
N GLY A 40 -6.75 4.33 -2.46
CA GLY A 40 -7.70 4.41 -3.58
C GLY A 40 -7.09 3.91 -4.89
N ALA A 41 -5.84 4.26 -5.18
CA ALA A 41 -5.15 3.77 -6.37
C ALA A 41 -4.92 2.25 -6.36
N PHE A 42 -4.68 1.67 -5.18
CA PHE A 42 -4.57 0.22 -5.00
C PHE A 42 -5.94 -0.48 -5.15
N GLU A 43 -7.01 0.06 -4.57
CA GLU A 43 -8.36 -0.50 -4.67
C GLU A 43 -8.91 -0.43 -6.11
N ASP A 44 -8.67 0.68 -6.80
CA ASP A 44 -9.07 0.92 -8.20
C ASP A 44 -8.23 0.15 -9.24
N ASP A 45 -7.28 -0.70 -8.81
CA ASP A 45 -6.34 -1.40 -9.70
C ASP A 45 -5.48 -0.48 -10.59
N ARG A 46 -5.29 0.79 -10.19
CA ARG A 46 -4.47 1.76 -10.93
C ARG A 46 -2.97 1.55 -10.75
N LEU A 47 -2.60 0.77 -9.73
CA LEU A 47 -1.24 0.29 -9.49
C LEU A 47 -1.28 -1.12 -8.94
N LYS A 48 -0.17 -1.85 -9.09
CA LYS A 48 0.13 -3.07 -8.35
C LYS A 48 1.36 -2.86 -7.48
N LEU A 49 1.45 -3.61 -6.39
CA LEU A 49 2.59 -3.55 -5.47
C LEU A 49 3.91 -4.04 -6.10
N ALA A 50 3.85 -4.71 -7.25
CA ALA A 50 5.00 -5.17 -8.02
C ALA A 50 5.30 -4.30 -9.25
N ASP A 51 4.61 -3.17 -9.42
CA ASP A 51 4.87 -2.24 -10.51
C ASP A 51 6.20 -1.50 -10.29
N ASP A 52 6.75 -0.96 -11.37
CA ASP A 52 7.99 -0.21 -11.34
C ASP A 52 7.88 1.09 -10.52
N ASN A 53 8.93 1.42 -9.78
CA ASN A 53 8.95 2.60 -8.92
C ASN A 53 8.78 3.90 -9.73
N GLU A 54 9.26 3.98 -10.97
CA GLU A 54 9.08 5.17 -11.79
C GLU A 54 7.61 5.35 -12.21
N LEU A 55 6.92 4.24 -12.52
CA LEU A 55 5.48 4.26 -12.81
C LEU A 55 4.67 4.72 -11.59
N ILE A 56 4.98 4.18 -10.41
CA ILE A 56 4.33 4.56 -9.16
C ILE A 56 4.59 6.03 -8.83
N ALA A 57 5.83 6.51 -9.01
CA ALA A 57 6.19 7.90 -8.77
C ALA A 57 5.44 8.84 -9.71
N ASN A 58 5.29 8.47 -10.99
CA ASN A 58 4.51 9.25 -11.95
C ASN A 58 3.03 9.30 -11.57
N LEU A 59 2.44 8.18 -11.14
CA LEU A 59 1.08 8.14 -10.63
C LEU A 59 0.92 9.03 -9.39
N ALA A 60 1.83 8.95 -8.43
CA ALA A 60 1.81 9.77 -7.22
C ALA A 60 1.91 11.28 -7.55
N ARG A 61 2.73 11.66 -8.55
CA ARG A 61 2.80 13.05 -9.04
C ARG A 61 1.49 13.51 -9.65
N LEU A 62 0.80 12.67 -10.42
CA LEU A 62 -0.52 12.98 -10.97
C LEU A 62 -1.55 13.15 -9.85
N LYS A 63 -1.54 12.26 -8.86
CA LYS A 63 -2.39 12.33 -7.67
C LYS A 63 -2.15 13.59 -6.83
N TYR A 64 -0.90 14.04 -6.72
CA TYR A 64 -0.59 15.32 -6.10
C TYR A 64 -1.27 16.49 -6.84
N LEU A 65 -1.24 16.50 -8.17
CA LEU A 65 -1.91 17.55 -8.96
C LEU A 65 -3.42 17.51 -8.79
N GLU A 66 -4.03 16.31 -8.86
CA GLU A 66 -5.45 16.12 -8.59
C GLU A 66 -5.84 16.65 -7.19
N ALA A 67 -5.06 16.31 -6.16
CA ALA A 67 -5.27 16.80 -4.80
C ALA A 67 -5.16 18.33 -4.74
N LYS A 68 -4.11 18.91 -5.33
CA LYS A 68 -3.87 20.35 -5.33
C LYS A 68 -4.99 21.14 -6.00
N GLU A 69 -5.61 20.59 -7.04
CA GLU A 69 -6.77 21.19 -7.71
C GLU A 69 -8.06 21.07 -6.88
N LEU A 70 -8.26 19.95 -6.18
CA LEU A 70 -9.46 19.71 -5.37
C LEU A 70 -9.47 20.43 -4.03
N PHE A 71 -8.31 20.60 -3.38
CA PHE A 71 -8.20 21.16 -2.03
C PHE A 71 -8.88 22.53 -1.85
N PRO A 72 -8.71 23.51 -2.78
CA PRO A 72 -9.40 24.79 -2.69
C PRO A 72 -10.92 24.66 -2.64
N SER A 73 -11.49 23.70 -3.39
CA SER A 73 -12.95 23.47 -3.41
C SER A 73 -13.49 22.88 -2.10
N LEU A 74 -12.61 22.26 -1.31
CA LEU A 74 -12.93 21.65 -0.01
C LEU A 74 -12.54 22.56 1.17
N GLY A 75 -12.09 23.79 0.92
CA GLY A 75 -11.61 24.70 1.97
C GLY A 75 -10.29 24.25 2.63
N MET A 76 -9.57 23.32 2.01
CA MET A 76 -8.29 22.80 2.48
C MET A 76 -7.12 23.45 1.73
N LYS A 77 -5.92 23.36 2.29
CA LYS A 77 -4.69 23.86 1.66
C LYS A 77 -3.65 22.76 1.59
N MET A 78 -3.01 22.63 0.43
CA MET A 78 -1.90 21.70 0.25
C MET A 78 -0.72 22.27 1.05
N ASP A 79 -0.35 21.58 2.11
CA ASP A 79 0.64 21.98 3.12
C ASP A 79 1.98 21.26 2.95
N ILE A 80 2.06 20.30 2.01
CA ILE A 80 3.30 19.59 1.67
C ILE A 80 3.69 19.80 0.21
N GLU A 81 4.98 19.64 -0.08
CA GLU A 81 5.49 19.69 -1.44
C GLU A 81 5.25 18.38 -2.20
N GLN A 82 5.35 18.45 -3.55
CA GLN A 82 5.15 17.27 -4.39
C GLN A 82 6.10 16.12 -4.04
N HIS A 83 7.35 16.42 -3.72
CA HIS A 83 8.34 15.37 -3.41
C HIS A 83 8.00 14.65 -2.09
N GLU A 84 7.53 15.39 -1.09
CA GLU A 84 7.05 14.85 0.18
C GLU A 84 5.79 13.99 -0.04
N PHE A 85 4.85 14.47 -0.86
CA PHE A 85 3.65 13.73 -1.23
C PHE A 85 4.01 12.38 -1.86
N VAL A 86 4.93 12.36 -2.82
CA VAL A 86 5.40 11.13 -3.47
C VAL A 86 6.03 10.18 -2.44
N GLY A 87 6.87 10.70 -1.54
CA GLY A 87 7.47 9.89 -0.46
C GLY A 87 6.41 9.25 0.44
N LEU A 88 5.44 10.04 0.91
CA LEU A 88 4.35 9.57 1.78
C LEU A 88 3.43 8.56 1.08
N PHE A 89 3.23 8.73 -0.23
CA PHE A 89 2.51 7.77 -1.07
C PHE A 89 3.23 6.42 -1.11
N PHE A 90 4.55 6.41 -1.33
CA PHE A 90 5.36 5.19 -1.32
C PHE A 90 5.37 4.51 0.06
N ASP A 91 5.51 5.30 1.12
CA ASP A 91 5.45 4.78 2.49
C ASP A 91 4.12 4.07 2.75
N GLU A 92 3.02 4.64 2.27
CA GLU A 92 1.69 4.02 2.40
C GLU A 92 1.56 2.74 1.58
N LEU A 93 2.17 2.65 0.39
CA LEU A 93 2.23 1.37 -0.35
C LEU A 93 2.97 0.28 0.43
N GLY A 94 4.00 0.65 1.19
CA GLY A 94 4.68 -0.26 2.12
C GLY A 94 3.72 -0.78 3.20
N VAL A 95 2.90 0.10 3.77
CA VAL A 95 1.85 -0.26 4.74
C VAL A 95 0.82 -1.19 4.10
N ILE A 96 0.30 -0.84 2.91
CA ILE A 96 -0.65 -1.66 2.15
C ILE A 96 -0.07 -3.05 1.97
N ASN A 97 1.15 -3.16 1.44
CA ASN A 97 1.81 -4.45 1.23
C ASN A 97 1.90 -5.28 2.51
N GLN A 98 2.31 -4.69 3.63
CA GLN A 98 2.40 -5.39 4.90
C GLN A 98 1.04 -5.90 5.40
N LYS A 99 -0.03 -5.15 5.17
CA LYS A 99 -1.38 -5.46 5.66
C LYS A 99 -2.11 -6.45 4.76
N VAL A 100 -2.08 -6.25 3.45
CA VAL A 100 -2.84 -7.06 2.49
C VAL A 100 -2.14 -8.37 2.13
N THR A 101 -0.81 -8.41 2.15
CA THR A 101 -0.05 -9.66 1.95
C THR A 101 -0.14 -10.54 3.22
N LYS A 102 -0.64 -11.78 3.08
CA LYS A 102 -0.86 -12.68 4.24
C LYS A 102 0.46 -13.17 4.85
N LYS A 103 0.64 -13.02 6.18
CA LYS A 103 1.71 -13.67 6.97
C LYS A 103 1.78 -15.20 6.78
N SER A 104 0.65 -15.86 6.47
CA SER A 104 0.58 -17.32 6.31
C SER A 104 1.37 -17.86 5.12
N VAL A 105 1.61 -17.07 4.06
CA VAL A 105 2.50 -17.49 2.96
C VAL A 105 3.97 -17.54 3.42
N GLN A 106 4.39 -16.62 4.29
CA GLN A 106 5.73 -16.66 4.89
C GLN A 106 5.89 -17.88 5.81
N VAL A 107 4.91 -18.19 6.66
CA VAL A 107 4.98 -19.34 7.58
C VAL A 107 4.98 -20.68 6.84
N ILE A 108 4.14 -20.83 5.81
CA ILE A 108 4.11 -22.03 4.97
C ILE A 108 5.45 -22.24 4.27
N PHE A 109 6.05 -21.17 3.71
CA PHE A 109 7.37 -21.26 3.09
C PHE A 109 8.46 -21.70 4.09
N TYR A 110 8.50 -21.14 5.29
CA TYR A 110 9.45 -21.54 6.33
C TYR A 110 9.23 -22.99 6.83
N ILE A 111 7.98 -23.45 6.94
CA ILE A 111 7.68 -24.85 7.30
C ILE A 111 8.16 -25.80 6.20
N PHE A 112 7.85 -25.52 4.93
CA PHE A 112 8.30 -26.37 3.82
C PHE A 112 9.83 -26.35 3.65
N PHE A 113 10.48 -25.20 3.88
CA PHE A 113 11.95 -25.09 3.84
C PHE A 113 12.62 -25.86 4.98
N ALA A 114 12.08 -25.77 6.20
CA ALA A 114 12.55 -26.53 7.36
C ALA A 114 12.34 -28.05 7.17
N LEU A 115 11.19 -28.46 6.63
CA LEU A 115 10.91 -29.86 6.30
C LEU A 115 11.80 -30.40 5.18
N GLY A 116 12.12 -29.58 4.16
CA GLY A 116 13.05 -29.93 3.09
C GLY A 116 14.47 -30.16 3.61
N LEU A 117 14.98 -29.27 4.47
CA LEU A 117 16.28 -29.43 5.13
C LEU A 117 16.31 -30.67 6.05
N PHE A 118 15.25 -30.92 6.81
CA PHE A 118 15.16 -32.09 7.69
C PHE A 118 15.05 -33.40 6.91
N GLY A 119 14.32 -33.41 5.78
CA GLY A 119 14.22 -34.55 4.88
C GLY A 119 15.54 -34.91 4.20
N ILE A 120 16.32 -33.92 3.77
CA ILE A 120 17.66 -34.12 3.19
C ILE A 120 18.64 -34.61 4.25
N TYR A 121 18.59 -34.05 5.47
CA TYR A 121 19.44 -34.49 6.59
C TYR A 121 19.26 -35.98 6.90
N LYS A 122 18.02 -36.48 6.96
CA LYS A 122 17.71 -37.89 7.29
C LYS A 122 18.05 -38.89 6.17
N ILE A 123 18.33 -38.42 4.96
CA ILE A 123 18.74 -39.27 3.82
C ILE A 123 20.28 -39.36 3.74
N LEU A 124 20.99 -38.35 4.21
CA LEU A 124 22.45 -38.25 4.12
C LEU A 124 23.19 -38.60 5.42
N PHE A 125 22.50 -38.66 6.56
CA PHE A 125 23.05 -38.98 7.89
C PHE A 125 22.08 -39.89 8.67
#